data_AF-A0A3D4HNT8-F1
#
_entry.id   AF-A0A3D4HNT8-F1
#
_cell.length_a   1.000
_cell.length_b   1.000
_cell.length_c   1.000
_cell.angle_alpha   90.00
_cell.angle_beta   90.00
_cell.angle_gamma   90.00
#
_symmetry.space_group_name_H-M   'P 1'
#
loop_
_entity.id
_entity.type
_entity.pdbx_description
1 polymer ?
#
loop_
_entity_poly.entity_id
_entity_poly.type
_entity_poly.pdbx_seq_one_letter_code
_entity_poly.pdbx_strand_id
1 'polypeptide(L)'
;HGIMHFDLEFLVMDPGYNEINRQVIENNAKLLNIPITIFETNIYDSVEKVDASPCYLCARMRRGYLYKKAQELGCNKIALGHHFDDVI
;
A
#
# COMPACT_ATOMS: atom_id res chain seq x y z
N HIS A 1 -12.76 -8.19 -29.16
CA HIS A 1 -12.44 -7.76 -27.80
C HIS A 1 -13.46 -8.42 -26.87
N GLY A 2 -13.03 -9.34 -26.01
CA GLY A 2 -13.91 -10.04 -25.08
C GLY A 2 -14.18 -9.21 -23.83
N ILE A 3 -15.40 -9.27 -23.32
CA ILE A 3 -15.74 -8.67 -22.01
C ILE A 3 -15.05 -9.52 -20.95
N MET A 4 -14.21 -8.88 -20.11
CA MET A 4 -13.61 -9.52 -18.95
C MET A 4 -14.22 -8.94 -17.68
N HIS A 5 -14.70 -9.81 -16.80
CA HIS A 5 -15.17 -9.44 -15.48
C HIS A 5 -13.97 -9.37 -14.52
N PHE A 6 -13.91 -8.33 -13.72
CA PHE A 6 -12.92 -8.17 -12.67
C PHE A 6 -13.61 -7.64 -11.41
N ASP A 7 -13.14 -8.13 -10.26
CA ASP A 7 -13.46 -7.60 -8.95
C ASP A 7 -12.28 -6.74 -8.47
N LEU A 8 -12.55 -5.80 -7.58
CA LEU A 8 -11.56 -4.85 -7.09
C LEU A 8 -11.46 -4.91 -5.57
N GLU A 9 -10.21 -4.93 -5.09
CA GLU A 9 -9.88 -4.73 -3.69
C GLU A 9 -8.96 -3.52 -3.55
N PHE A 10 -9.36 -2.56 -2.72
CA PHE A 10 -8.60 -1.34 -2.48
C PHE A 10 -7.80 -1.47 -1.19
N LEU A 11 -6.48 -1.61 -1.30
CA LEU A 11 -5.61 -1.88 -0.15
C LEU A 11 -4.81 -0.65 0.23
N VAL A 12 -4.78 -0.36 1.53
CA VAL A 12 -3.88 0.61 2.14
C VAL A 12 -2.99 -0.14 3.13
N MET A 13 -1.69 -0.11 2.90
CA MET A 13 -0.71 -0.58 3.87
C MET A 13 -0.34 0.60 4.77
N ASP A 14 -0.51 0.43 6.08
CA ASP A 14 -0.05 1.37 7.08
C ASP A 14 1.32 0.92 7.62
N PRO A 15 2.40 1.69 7.37
CA PRO A 15 3.76 1.38 7.84
C PRO A 15 4.05 1.83 9.27
N GLY A 16 3.10 2.52 9.92
CA GLY A 16 3.28 3.22 11.20
C GLY A 16 2.87 4.70 11.11
N TYR A 17 1.83 5.05 10.34
CA TYR A 17 1.30 6.40 10.27
C TYR A 17 0.87 6.90 11.65
N ASN A 18 1.08 8.19 11.91
CA ASN A 18 0.40 8.83 13.03
C ASN A 18 -1.11 8.92 12.75
N GLU A 19 -1.87 9.12 13.82
CA GLU A 19 -3.35 9.16 13.78
C GLU A 19 -3.89 10.19 12.79
N ILE A 20 -3.27 11.38 12.72
CA ILE A 20 -3.71 12.46 11.83
C ILE A 20 -3.56 12.03 10.37
N ASN A 21 -2.42 11.46 9.99
CA ASN A 21 -2.15 11.00 8.64
C ASN A 21 -3.04 9.82 8.24
N ARG A 22 -3.29 8.89 9.17
CA ARG A 22 -4.27 7.80 8.99
C ARG A 22 -5.66 8.38 8.70
N GLN A 23 -6.09 9.37 9.49
CA GLN A 23 -7.41 9.96 9.37
C GLN A 23 -7.61 10.66 8.01
N VAL A 24 -6.58 11.29 7.46
CA VAL A 24 -6.62 11.91 6.13
C VAL A 24 -6.91 10.85 5.05
N ILE A 25 -6.25 9.69 5.10
CA ILE A 25 -6.48 8.60 4.14
C ILE A 25 -7.93 8.10 4.24
N GLU A 26 -8.40 7.82 5.46
CA GLU A 26 -9.75 7.33 5.70
C GLU A 26 -10.83 8.34 5.27
N ASN A 27 -10.63 9.63 5.55
CA ASN A 27 -11.56 10.68 5.18
C ASN A 27 -11.64 10.85 3.66
N ASN A 28 -10.51 10.80 2.97
CA ASN A 28 -10.47 10.89 1.52
C ASN A 28 -11.14 9.68 0.86
N ALA A 29 -10.89 8.46 1.36
CA ALA A 29 -11.55 7.26 0.87
C ALA A 29 -13.07 7.32 1.07
N LYS A 30 -13.54 7.79 2.24
CA LYS A 30 -14.96 8.02 2.52
C LYS A 30 -15.57 9.06 1.57
N LEU A 31 -14.90 10.19 1.36
CA LEU A 31 -15.35 11.25 0.46
C LEU A 31 -15.51 10.75 -0.98
N LEU A 32 -14.62 9.87 -1.42
CA LEU A 32 -14.62 9.29 -2.76
C LEU A 32 -15.48 8.02 -2.87
N ASN A 33 -16.11 7.56 -1.78
CA ASN A 33 -16.84 6.28 -1.68
C ASN A 33 -16.00 5.06 -2.11
N ILE A 34 -14.72 5.04 -1.75
CA ILE A 34 -13.80 3.92 -2.04
C ILE A 34 -13.74 3.00 -0.82
N PRO A 35 -14.17 1.73 -0.93
CA PRO A 35 -14.12 0.78 0.18
C PRO A 35 -12.68 0.27 0.37
N ILE A 36 -11.90 0.99 1.18
CA ILE A 36 -10.51 0.61 1.48
C ILE A 36 -10.42 -0.43 2.60
N THR A 37 -9.54 -1.40 2.43
CA THR A 37 -9.07 -2.28 3.50
C THR A 37 -7.69 -1.82 3.95
N ILE A 38 -7.59 -1.38 5.20
CA ILE A 38 -6.32 -0.97 5.81
C ILE A 38 -5.72 -2.15 6.58
N PHE A 39 -4.42 -2.36 6.45
CA PHE A 39 -3.67 -3.31 7.28
C PHE A 39 -2.36 -2.70 7.76
N GLU A 40 -1.97 -3.07 8.98
CA GLU A 40 -0.82 -2.49 9.66
C GLU A 40 0.44 -3.34 9.52
N THR A 41 1.58 -2.65 9.54
CA THR A 41 2.92 -3.22 9.48
C THR A 41 3.85 -2.41 10.37
N ASN A 42 5.02 -2.98 10.70
CA ASN A 42 6.02 -2.36 11.56
C ASN A 42 7.23 -1.85 10.75
N ILE A 43 6.99 -1.35 9.54
CA ILE A 43 8.06 -0.97 8.61
C ILE A 43 8.89 0.18 9.17
N TYR A 44 8.25 1.23 9.71
CA TYR A 44 8.97 2.39 10.24
C TYR A 44 9.93 1.97 11.37
N ASP A 45 9.44 1.23 12.36
CA ASP A 45 10.26 0.71 13.48
C ASP A 45 11.40 -0.20 13.02
N SER A 46 11.16 -0.97 11.95
CA SER A 46 12.15 -1.91 11.40
C SER A 46 13.26 -1.21 10.63
N VAL A 47 12.91 -0.14 9.92
CA VAL A 47 13.84 0.63 9.07
C VAL A 47 14.68 1.61 9.88
N GLU A 48 14.13 2.16 10.98
CA GLU A 48 14.86 3.08 11.87
C GLU A 48 16.14 2.46 12.45
N LYS A 49 16.16 1.13 12.60
CA LYS A 49 17.29 0.37 13.18
C LYS A 49 18.40 0.04 12.17
N VAL A 50 18.32 0.55 10.93
CA VAL A 50 19.23 0.19 9.83
C VAL A 50 20.04 1.40 9.39
N ASP A 51 21.37 1.32 9.56
CA ASP A 51 22.30 2.39 9.20
C ASP A 51 22.50 2.57 7.68
N ALA A 52 22.27 1.52 6.89
CA ALA A 52 22.56 1.52 5.45
C ALA A 52 21.28 1.47 4.58
N SER A 53 21.10 2.51 3.76
CA SER A 53 20.04 2.63 2.73
C SER A 53 18.60 2.38 3.24
N PRO A 54 18.14 3.10 4.29
CA PRO A 54 16.82 2.90 4.89
C PRO A 54 15.67 3.08 3.89
N CYS A 55 15.78 4.02 2.95
CA CYS A 55 14.76 4.24 1.93
C CYS A 55 14.59 3.04 0.98
N TYR A 56 15.69 2.41 0.55
CA TYR A 56 15.64 1.23 -0.31
C TYR A 56 14.99 0.06 0.42
N LEU A 57 15.37 -0.17 1.67
CA LEU A 57 14.78 -1.23 2.49
C LEU A 57 13.28 -0.98 2.72
N CYS A 58 12.89 0.24 3.08
CA CYS A 58 11.50 0.64 3.25
C CYS A 58 10.68 0.38 1.99
N ALA A 59 11.15 0.82 0.81
CA ALA A 59 10.48 0.59 -0.46
C ALA A 59 10.31 -0.91 -0.78
N ARG A 60 11.35 -1.71 -0.52
CA ARG A 60 11.31 -3.17 -0.70
C ARG A 60 10.28 -3.82 0.23
N MET A 61 10.27 -3.44 1.51
CA MET A 61 9.33 -3.97 2.50
C MET A 61 7.88 -3.61 2.15
N ARG A 62 7.61 -2.34 1.81
CA ARG A 62 6.26 -1.88 1.41
C ARG A 62 5.68 -2.72 0.26
N ARG A 63 6.49 -2.95 -0.78
CA ARG A 63 6.08 -3.78 -1.92
C ARG A 63 5.81 -5.22 -1.48
N GLY A 64 6.70 -5.80 -0.66
CA GLY A 64 6.54 -7.16 -0.14
C GLY A 64 5.25 -7.36 0.65
N TYR A 65 4.94 -6.44 1.57
CA TYR A 65 3.71 -6.50 2.38
C TYR A 65 2.45 -6.33 1.53
N LEU A 66 2.43 -5.37 0.60
CA LEU A 66 1.31 -5.19 -0.33
C LEU A 66 1.06 -6.44 -1.17
N TYR A 67 2.11 -7.05 -1.70
CA TYR A 67 1.99 -8.24 -2.55
C TYR A 67 1.50 -9.43 -1.75
N LYS A 68 2.05 -9.64 -0.56
CA LYS A 68 1.60 -10.70 0.35
C LYS A 68 0.13 -10.53 0.71
N LYS A 69 -0.29 -9.30 1.08
CA LYS A 69 -1.68 -9.05 1.46
C LYS A 69 -2.66 -9.22 0.29
N ALA A 70 -2.28 -8.78 -0.91
CA ALA A 70 -3.07 -9.00 -2.12
C ALA A 70 -3.24 -10.51 -2.42
N GLN A 71 -2.17 -11.31 -2.25
CA GLN A 71 -2.25 -12.76 -2.41
C GLN A 71 -3.15 -13.43 -1.36
N GLU A 72 -3.06 -13.00 -0.09
CA GLU A 72 -3.94 -13.48 0.99
C GLU A 72 -5.43 -13.23 0.69
N LEU A 73 -5.73 -12.14 -0.02
CA LEU A 73 -7.09 -11.77 -0.44
C LEU A 73 -7.51 -12.41 -1.77
N GLY A 74 -6.67 -13.26 -2.35
CA GLY A 74 -6.96 -13.95 -3.63
C GLY A 74 -6.78 -13.08 -4.87
N CYS A 75 -6.18 -11.88 -4.76
CA CYS A 75 -5.89 -11.04 -5.92
C CYS A 75 -4.81 -11.69 -6.80
N ASN A 76 -5.04 -11.70 -8.11
CA ASN A 76 -4.12 -12.26 -9.11
C ASN A 76 -3.40 -11.18 -9.95
N LYS A 77 -3.75 -9.91 -9.73
CA LYS A 77 -3.14 -8.71 -10.32
C LYS A 77 -3.08 -7.61 -9.26
N ILE A 78 -2.07 -6.75 -9.35
CA ILE A 78 -1.94 -5.57 -8.50
C ILE A 78 -1.63 -4.35 -9.36
N ALA A 79 -2.36 -3.27 -9.13
CA ALA A 79 -2.07 -1.96 -9.70
C ALA A 79 -1.45 -1.09 -8.60
N LEU A 80 -0.21 -0.67 -8.80
CA LEU A 80 0.47 0.28 -7.93
C LEU A 80 0.61 1.61 -8.66
N GLY A 81 0.18 2.70 -8.03
CA GLY A 81 0.45 4.04 -8.53
C GLY A 81 1.94 4.35 -8.36
N HIS A 82 2.62 4.58 -9.49
CA HIS A 82 3.92 5.22 -9.56
C HIS A 82 3.75 6.39 -10.52
N HIS A 83 4.07 7.61 -10.08
CA HIS A 83 4.04 8.76 -10.98
C HIS A 83 5.10 8.54 -12.07
N PHE A 84 4.88 9.12 -13.25
CA PHE A 84 5.81 9.02 -14.38
C PHE A 84 7.23 9.50 -14.01
N ASP A 85 7.32 10.45 -13.08
CA ASP A 85 8.58 11.00 -12.57
C ASP A 85 9.31 10.07 -11.58
N ASP A 86 8.68 8.97 -11.11
CA ASP A 86 9.29 7.96 -10.23
C ASP A 86 10.20 6.96 -11.00
N VAL A 87 10.28 7.08 -12.34
CA VAL A 87 11.04 6.18 -13.23
C VAL A 87 12.48 6.65 -13.49
N ILE A 88 12.84 7.88 -13.11
CA ILE A 88 14.15 8.50 -13.41
C ILE A 88 15.12 8.38 -12.24
#